data_AF-A0A1H0W820-F1
#
_entry.id   AF-A0A1H0W820-F1
#
_cell.length_a   1.000
_cell.length_b   1.000
_cell.length_c   1.000
_cell.angle_alpha   90.00
_cell.angle_beta   90.00
_cell.angle_gamma   90.00
#
_symmetry.space_group_name_H-M   'P 1'
#
loop_
_entity.id
_entity.type
_entity.pdbx_description
1 polymer ?
#
loop_
_entity_poly.entity_id
_entity_poly.type
_entity_poly.pdbx_seq_one_letter_code
_entity_poly.pdbx_strand_id
1 'polypeptide(L)'
;NTYRTSRPNPAPLERTVVTCVPRANGGVDVYGTTQSIHAMRKNIASSLDIPLSKVNCHWTYLGGAFGAHIHTGWIEPLCAFLAIKTGKPVRGEKSREDMFLAYGRHPMEIKLKTGVKNDGSFTAIAVDIIDDTGAYAFSGGSKMKLTAGFCLSMYRCPNQRIRGKTVYTNTPSLCAMRGAGNPQAHWAVESQIDIIAEKLGMDPLELRLKNHIGEGQTFYGQSTDVVCDIISCGTEEVVRKGAEAIGWSTRNDHETESLYIKRGIGMARGFHTSGAGSSTPSKYIMDYAGAIIKMNEDGTAVLLNASADAGGGNRSGYAAMIAEELGIGYEDVILPNGDTDTTLFDVPTHASRGNYGTGLAVVQAAKNLKEKLIKWAADILD
;
A
#
# COMPACT_ATOMS: atom_id res chain seq x y z
N ASN A 1 -10.82 22.71 13.14
CA ASN A 1 -9.45 23.11 12.79
C ASN A 1 -9.16 22.76 11.34
N THR A 2 -8.19 23.42 10.71
CA THR A 2 -7.73 23.11 9.35
C THR A 2 -6.27 22.68 9.40
N TYR A 3 -5.97 21.52 8.83
CA TYR A 3 -4.67 20.86 8.85
C TYR A 3 -4.12 20.82 7.42
N ARG A 4 -2.84 21.17 7.24
CA ARG A 4 -2.19 21.16 5.93
C ARG A 4 -0.96 20.28 5.97
N THR A 5 -0.88 19.37 5.01
CA THR A 5 0.24 18.43 4.89
C THR A 5 1.19 18.83 3.76
N SER A 6 2.46 18.47 3.91
CA SER A 6 3.50 18.74 2.91
C SER A 6 3.50 17.71 1.77
N ARG A 7 4.40 17.90 0.80
CA ARG A 7 4.61 17.03 -0.38
C ARG A 7 5.94 16.27 -0.27
N PRO A 8 6.10 15.30 0.66
CA PRO A 8 7.34 14.52 0.74
C PRO A 8 7.53 13.65 -0.51
N ASN A 9 8.79 13.48 -0.93
CA ASN A 9 9.17 12.59 -2.03
C ASN A 9 9.45 11.16 -1.51
N PRO A 10 9.05 10.10 -2.23
CA PRO A 10 9.37 8.71 -1.88
C PRO A 10 10.87 8.39 -1.83
N ALA A 11 11.69 9.10 -2.61
CA ALA A 11 13.15 9.03 -2.67
C ALA A 11 13.75 7.61 -2.60
N PRO A 12 13.29 6.63 -3.42
CA PRO A 12 13.95 5.32 -3.48
C PRO A 12 15.41 5.47 -3.92
N LEU A 13 16.29 4.59 -3.40
CA LEU A 13 17.73 4.65 -3.69
C LEU A 13 18.00 4.32 -5.16
N GLU A 14 17.32 3.31 -5.70
CA GLU A 14 17.33 3.04 -7.13
C GLU A 14 16.57 4.14 -7.89
N ARG A 15 17.11 4.52 -9.05
CA ARG A 15 16.45 5.47 -9.95
C ARG A 15 15.45 4.75 -10.85
N THR A 16 14.40 5.45 -11.27
CA THR A 16 13.47 4.89 -12.26
C THR A 16 14.22 4.60 -13.56
N VAL A 17 14.33 3.33 -13.91
CA VAL A 17 15.04 2.83 -15.09
C VAL A 17 14.16 1.85 -15.84
N VAL A 18 14.26 1.88 -17.16
CA VAL A 18 13.61 0.94 -18.07
C VAL A 18 14.57 0.55 -19.18
N THR A 19 14.62 -0.74 -19.50
CA THR A 19 15.29 -1.28 -20.68
C THR A 19 14.26 -2.02 -21.52
N CYS A 20 14.12 -1.60 -22.77
CA CYS A 20 13.20 -2.17 -23.74
C CYS A 20 13.99 -2.87 -24.85
N VAL A 21 13.69 -4.14 -25.11
CA VAL A 21 14.35 -4.96 -26.12
C VAL A 21 13.32 -5.35 -27.18
N PRO A 22 13.50 -4.99 -28.45
CA PRO A 22 12.55 -5.34 -29.50
C PRO A 22 12.52 -6.85 -29.74
N ARG A 23 11.33 -7.39 -29.96
CA ARG A 23 11.10 -8.81 -30.28
C ARG A 23 11.00 -9.00 -31.79
N ALA A 24 11.40 -10.18 -32.27
CA ALA A 24 11.31 -10.54 -33.68
C ALA A 24 9.87 -10.48 -34.24
N ASN A 25 8.86 -10.66 -33.39
CA ASN A 25 7.45 -10.56 -33.77
C ASN A 25 6.94 -9.11 -33.87
N GLY A 26 7.81 -8.10 -33.81
CA GLY A 26 7.45 -6.68 -33.79
C GLY A 26 6.91 -6.18 -32.43
N GLY A 27 7.06 -6.99 -31.38
CA GLY A 27 6.76 -6.62 -30.00
C GLY A 27 7.98 -6.09 -29.24
N VAL A 28 7.88 -6.05 -27.91
CA VAL A 28 8.93 -5.55 -27.02
C VAL A 28 8.92 -6.29 -25.68
N ASP A 29 10.10 -6.67 -25.21
CA ASP A 29 10.37 -7.08 -23.83
C ASP A 29 10.76 -5.84 -23.00
N VAL A 30 10.16 -5.66 -21.84
CA VAL A 30 10.31 -4.47 -21.00
C VAL A 30 10.77 -4.88 -19.60
N TYR A 31 11.99 -4.45 -19.24
CA TYR A 31 12.58 -4.62 -17.91
C TYR A 31 12.56 -3.25 -17.24
N GLY A 32 11.66 -3.03 -16.30
CA GLY A 32 11.46 -1.69 -15.73
C GLY A 32 11.21 -1.71 -14.23
N THR A 33 11.61 -0.63 -13.56
CA THR A 33 11.31 -0.41 -12.13
C THR A 33 9.81 -0.22 -11.94
N THR A 34 9.11 -1.29 -11.57
CA THR A 34 7.65 -1.29 -11.43
C THR A 34 7.16 -2.15 -10.26
N GLN A 35 6.11 -1.69 -9.58
CA GLN A 35 5.37 -2.52 -8.62
C GLN A 35 4.26 -3.35 -9.30
N SER A 36 4.12 -3.28 -10.63
CA SER A 36 3.13 -4.07 -11.39
C SER A 36 3.53 -4.24 -12.84
N ILE A 37 4.06 -5.42 -13.16
CA ILE A 37 4.40 -5.78 -14.54
C ILE A 37 3.15 -5.82 -15.45
N HIS A 38 2.00 -6.26 -14.93
CA HIS A 38 0.75 -6.34 -15.70
C HIS A 38 0.12 -4.97 -15.96
N ALA A 39 0.15 -4.05 -14.99
CA ALA A 39 -0.28 -2.68 -15.22
C ALA A 39 0.66 -1.96 -16.19
N MET A 40 1.97 -2.20 -16.09
CA MET A 40 2.96 -1.66 -17.02
C MET A 40 2.70 -2.15 -18.46
N ARG A 41 2.49 -3.45 -18.65
CA ARG A 41 2.12 -4.03 -19.95
C ARG A 41 0.90 -3.34 -20.54
N LYS A 42 -0.17 -3.20 -19.75
CA LYS A 42 -1.41 -2.56 -20.18
C LYS A 42 -1.23 -1.10 -20.57
N ASN A 43 -0.50 -0.34 -19.76
CA ASN A 43 -0.28 1.08 -20.00
C ASN A 43 0.60 1.31 -21.24
N ILE A 44 1.65 0.51 -21.45
CA ILE A 44 2.50 0.60 -22.64
C ILE A 44 1.69 0.22 -23.88
N ALA A 45 0.99 -0.92 -23.87
CA ALA A 45 0.17 -1.36 -25.00
C ALA A 45 -0.88 -0.31 -25.40
N SER A 46 -1.57 0.27 -24.40
CA SER A 46 -2.54 1.35 -24.58
C SER A 46 -1.90 2.63 -25.12
N SER A 47 -0.72 3.02 -24.63
CA SER A 47 -0.04 4.25 -25.05
C SER A 47 0.49 4.18 -26.49
N LEU A 48 0.84 2.98 -26.95
CA LEU A 48 1.41 2.74 -28.28
C LEU A 48 0.38 2.24 -29.30
N ASP A 49 -0.87 2.02 -28.86
CA ASP A 49 -1.94 1.43 -29.65
C ASP A 49 -1.53 0.09 -30.31
N ILE A 50 -0.97 -0.81 -29.49
CA ILE A 50 -0.56 -2.15 -29.90
C ILE A 50 -1.25 -3.25 -29.08
N PRO A 51 -1.43 -4.47 -29.61
CA PRO A 51 -1.99 -5.57 -28.85
C PRO A 51 -1.17 -5.89 -27.59
N LEU A 52 -1.84 -6.27 -26.49
CA LEU A 52 -1.17 -6.70 -25.24
C LEU A 52 -0.16 -7.83 -25.49
N SER A 53 -0.45 -8.74 -26.42
CA SER A 53 0.44 -9.85 -26.82
C SER A 53 1.76 -9.41 -27.46
N LYS A 54 1.90 -8.12 -27.80
CA LYS A 54 3.16 -7.53 -28.31
C LYS A 54 4.04 -6.95 -27.20
N VAL A 55 3.57 -6.88 -25.96
CA VAL A 55 4.33 -6.34 -24.83
C VAL A 55 4.52 -7.45 -23.81
N ASN A 56 5.76 -7.73 -23.42
CA ASN A 56 6.05 -8.61 -22.28
C ASN A 56 6.86 -7.83 -21.24
N CYS A 57 6.32 -7.70 -20.03
CA CYS A 57 6.98 -7.00 -18.94
C CYS A 57 7.60 -8.00 -17.98
N HIS A 58 8.89 -7.85 -17.73
CA HIS A 58 9.69 -8.72 -16.88
C HIS A 58 9.78 -8.12 -15.49
N TRP A 59 9.64 -8.98 -14.49
CA TRP A 59 9.91 -8.60 -13.12
C TRP A 59 11.40 -8.32 -12.93
N THR A 60 11.71 -7.28 -12.16
CA THR A 60 13.07 -6.96 -11.73
C THR A 60 13.08 -6.70 -10.22
N TYR A 61 14.23 -6.91 -9.58
CA TYR A 61 14.45 -6.42 -8.22
C TYR A 61 14.31 -4.89 -8.19
N LEU A 62 13.81 -4.35 -7.08
CA LEU A 62 13.66 -2.91 -6.89
C LEU A 62 14.48 -2.44 -5.69
N GLY A 63 15.31 -1.42 -5.88
CA GLY A 63 16.04 -0.70 -4.83
C GLY A 63 15.16 0.30 -4.07
N GLY A 64 13.97 -0.15 -3.68
CA GLY A 64 12.92 0.64 -3.06
C GLY A 64 11.92 1.22 -4.06
N ALA A 65 10.66 1.33 -3.65
CA ALA A 65 9.60 1.93 -4.46
C ALA A 65 8.71 2.88 -3.66
N PHE A 66 8.28 2.44 -2.47
CA PHE A 66 7.45 3.22 -1.54
C PHE A 66 6.16 3.81 -2.14
N GLY A 67 5.68 3.28 -3.27
CA GLY A 67 4.51 3.75 -4.03
C GLY A 67 4.84 4.54 -5.30
N ALA A 68 6.09 4.97 -5.50
CA ALA A 68 6.50 5.76 -6.66
C ALA A 68 6.37 4.99 -7.99
N HIS A 69 6.57 3.67 -7.94
CA HIS A 69 6.57 2.80 -9.11
C HIS A 69 5.29 1.95 -9.24
N ILE A 70 4.22 2.32 -8.53
CA ILE A 70 2.91 1.66 -8.67
C ILE A 70 2.27 1.94 -10.03
N HIS A 71 2.60 3.08 -10.62
CA HIS A 71 2.08 3.51 -11.90
C HIS A 71 3.20 3.57 -12.93
N THR A 72 2.84 3.38 -14.19
CA THR A 72 3.76 3.53 -15.34
C THR A 72 3.99 5.00 -15.60
N GLY A 73 5.25 5.41 -15.63
CA GLY A 73 5.64 6.77 -15.98
C GLY A 73 5.64 7.02 -17.49
N TRP A 74 6.21 8.16 -17.86
CA TRP A 74 6.38 8.56 -19.26
C TRP A 74 7.59 7.88 -19.94
N ILE A 75 8.59 7.43 -19.18
CA ILE A 75 9.84 6.94 -19.75
C ILE A 75 9.68 5.54 -20.35
N GLU A 76 8.83 4.72 -19.74
CA GLU A 76 8.53 3.34 -20.13
C GLU A 76 7.89 3.24 -21.52
N PRO A 77 6.77 3.94 -21.83
CA PRO A 77 6.19 3.90 -23.17
C PRO A 77 7.10 4.54 -24.23
N LEU A 78 7.87 5.60 -23.89
CA LEU A 78 8.81 6.21 -24.84
C LEU A 78 9.95 5.26 -25.22
N CYS A 79 10.56 4.59 -24.24
CA CYS A 79 11.61 3.60 -24.52
C CYS A 79 11.07 2.41 -25.31
N ALA A 80 9.86 1.94 -25.00
CA ALA A 80 9.21 0.86 -25.74
C ALA A 80 8.95 1.27 -27.21
N PHE A 81 8.43 2.48 -27.44
CA PHE A 81 8.22 3.03 -28.77
C PHE A 81 9.53 3.09 -29.57
N LEU A 82 10.58 3.66 -28.97
CA LEU A 82 11.88 3.81 -29.63
C LEU A 82 12.52 2.44 -29.93
N ALA A 83 12.40 1.47 -29.02
CA ALA A 83 12.91 0.12 -29.26
C ALA A 83 12.24 -0.54 -30.46
N ILE A 84 10.90 -0.44 -30.57
CA ILE A 84 10.13 -0.97 -31.70
C ILE A 84 10.52 -0.25 -33.00
N LYS A 85 10.59 1.08 -32.98
CA LYS A 85 10.88 1.88 -34.19
C LYS A 85 12.31 1.72 -34.71
N THR A 86 13.27 1.57 -33.82
CA THR A 86 14.69 1.46 -34.20
C THR A 86 15.14 0.03 -34.44
N GLY A 87 14.39 -0.96 -33.96
CA GLY A 87 14.80 -2.37 -33.97
C GLY A 87 16.02 -2.64 -33.09
N LYS A 88 16.34 -1.75 -32.13
CA LYS A 88 17.47 -1.87 -31.21
C LYS A 88 17.02 -1.79 -29.75
N PRO A 89 17.75 -2.41 -28.80
CA PRO A 89 17.52 -2.19 -27.39
C PRO A 89 17.64 -0.70 -27.01
N VAL A 90 16.73 -0.21 -26.19
CA VAL A 90 16.70 1.18 -25.69
C VAL A 90 16.63 1.16 -24.17
N ARG A 91 17.53 1.90 -23.52
CA ARG A 91 17.52 2.11 -22.07
C ARG A 91 17.23 3.58 -21.76
N GLY A 92 16.27 3.81 -20.87
CA GLY A 92 15.96 5.12 -20.32
C GLY A 92 16.13 5.12 -18.81
N GLU A 93 16.69 6.18 -18.26
CA GLU A 93 16.86 6.35 -16.83
C GLU A 93 16.56 7.80 -16.44
N LYS A 94 15.72 7.99 -15.42
CA LYS A 94 15.47 9.31 -14.85
C LYS A 94 16.70 9.77 -14.07
N SER A 95 17.06 11.05 -14.19
CA SER A 95 18.01 11.65 -13.24
C SER A 95 17.42 11.67 -11.83
N ARG A 96 18.25 11.87 -10.81
CA ARG A 96 17.72 12.04 -9.44
C ARG A 96 16.82 13.27 -9.36
N GLU A 97 17.19 14.35 -10.04
CA GLU A 97 16.38 15.57 -10.15
C GLU A 97 15.01 15.27 -10.77
N ASP A 98 14.97 14.53 -11.89
CA ASP A 98 13.72 14.11 -12.53
C ASP A 98 12.82 13.33 -11.57
N MET A 99 13.37 12.52 -10.67
CA MET A 99 12.59 11.79 -9.67
C MET A 99 12.01 12.71 -8.59
N PHE A 100 12.74 13.75 -8.19
CA PHE A 100 12.21 14.75 -7.26
C PHE A 100 11.11 15.59 -7.90
N LEU A 101 11.19 15.82 -9.20
CA LEU A 101 10.16 16.52 -9.97
C LEU A 101 8.97 15.61 -10.30
N ALA A 102 9.16 14.32 -10.59
CA ALA A 102 8.11 13.44 -11.11
C ALA A 102 7.27 12.70 -10.05
N TYR A 103 7.68 12.72 -8.77
CA TYR A 103 7.04 11.94 -7.71
C TYR A 103 6.76 12.79 -6.47
N GLY A 104 5.79 12.37 -5.68
CA GLY A 104 5.46 13.00 -4.41
C GLY A 104 4.18 12.45 -3.80
N ARG A 105 4.09 12.53 -2.47
CA ARG A 105 2.82 12.38 -1.76
C ARG A 105 1.93 13.58 -2.03
N HIS A 106 0.63 13.32 -2.15
CA HIS A 106 -0.41 14.33 -2.27
C HIS A 106 -0.47 15.22 -1.02
N PRO A 107 -0.17 16.53 -1.13
CA PRO A 107 -0.45 17.47 -0.07
C PRO A 107 -1.96 17.68 0.01
N MET A 108 -2.46 17.68 1.24
CA MET A 108 -3.89 17.78 1.52
C MET A 108 -4.15 18.88 2.53
N GLU A 109 -5.25 19.61 2.30
CA GLU A 109 -5.91 20.41 3.31
C GLU A 109 -7.09 19.62 3.87
N ILE A 110 -7.05 19.34 5.18
CA ILE A 110 -8.07 18.57 5.89
C ILE A 110 -8.69 19.47 6.94
N LYS A 111 -9.96 19.83 6.76
CA LYS A 111 -10.74 20.60 7.73
C LYS A 111 -11.59 19.65 8.57
N LEU A 112 -11.35 19.65 9.87
CA LEU A 112 -12.07 18.84 10.85
C LEU A 112 -12.93 19.71 11.77
N LYS A 113 -14.15 19.25 12.05
CA LYS A 113 -15.00 19.77 13.11
C LYS A 113 -15.60 18.61 13.89
N THR A 114 -15.30 18.56 15.19
CA THR A 114 -15.77 17.51 16.10
C THR A 114 -16.70 18.11 17.16
N GLY A 115 -17.89 17.54 17.32
CA GLY A 115 -18.78 17.79 18.43
C GLY A 115 -18.46 16.83 19.57
N VAL A 116 -18.29 17.37 20.78
CA VAL A 116 -17.84 16.62 21.96
C VAL A 116 -18.65 17.08 23.17
N LYS A 117 -19.06 16.12 24.02
CA LYS A 117 -19.69 16.39 25.31
C LYS A 117 -18.64 16.66 26.39
N ASN A 118 -19.03 17.26 27.51
CA ASN A 118 -18.13 17.51 28.65
C ASN A 118 -17.52 16.22 29.23
N ASP A 119 -18.19 15.07 29.05
CA ASP A 119 -17.66 13.78 29.48
C ASP A 119 -16.62 13.19 28.50
N GLY A 120 -16.32 13.87 27.39
CA GLY A 120 -15.40 13.42 26.36
C GLY A 120 -16.02 12.55 25.26
N SER A 121 -17.32 12.27 25.30
CA SER A 121 -17.98 11.46 24.26
C SER A 121 -18.18 12.26 22.96
N PHE A 122 -17.81 11.68 21.81
CA PHE A 122 -17.98 12.32 20.50
C PHE A 122 -19.42 12.20 19.97
N THR A 123 -20.00 13.30 19.49
CA THR A 123 -21.38 13.36 19.00
C THR A 123 -21.49 13.58 17.50
N ALA A 124 -20.56 14.34 16.91
CA ALA A 124 -20.53 14.55 15.46
C ALA A 124 -19.10 14.74 14.95
N ILE A 125 -18.79 14.22 13.76
CA ILE A 125 -17.54 14.51 13.04
C ILE A 125 -17.90 15.01 11.64
N ALA A 126 -17.34 16.16 11.26
CA ALA A 126 -17.42 16.68 9.90
C ALA A 126 -16.01 16.86 9.32
N VAL A 127 -15.78 16.29 8.15
CA VAL A 127 -14.50 16.29 7.45
C VAL A 127 -14.68 16.90 6.06
N ASP A 128 -13.89 17.92 5.73
CA ASP A 128 -13.76 18.44 4.37
C ASP A 128 -12.30 18.28 3.92
N ILE A 129 -12.06 17.58 2.81
CA ILE A 129 -10.73 17.28 2.28
C ILE A 129 -10.54 17.95 0.92
N ILE A 130 -9.43 18.65 0.76
CA ILE A 130 -8.92 19.10 -0.53
C ILE A 130 -7.60 18.40 -0.78
N ASP A 131 -7.54 17.64 -1.86
CA ASP A 131 -6.39 16.85 -2.29
C ASP A 131 -5.81 17.45 -3.58
N ASP A 132 -4.57 17.93 -3.54
CA ASP A 132 -3.86 18.40 -4.72
C ASP A 132 -3.21 17.21 -5.42
N THR A 133 -3.63 16.90 -6.65
CA THR A 133 -3.09 15.77 -7.44
C THR A 133 -2.02 16.18 -8.47
N GLY A 134 -1.68 17.47 -8.53
CA GLY A 134 -0.88 18.03 -9.61
C GLY A 134 -1.65 18.14 -10.93
N ALA A 135 -0.92 18.20 -12.04
CA ALA A 135 -1.47 18.52 -13.36
C ALA A 135 -2.34 17.40 -13.97
N TYR A 136 -2.25 16.17 -13.47
CA TYR A 136 -2.91 15.01 -14.05
C TYR A 136 -3.66 14.17 -13.01
N ALA A 137 -4.72 13.51 -13.46
CA ALA A 137 -5.71 12.80 -12.63
C ALA A 137 -5.22 11.45 -12.10
N PHE A 138 -3.92 11.34 -11.78
CA PHE A 138 -3.21 10.09 -11.67
C PHE A 138 -3.76 9.21 -10.54
N SER A 139 -3.56 9.62 -9.29
CA SER A 139 -4.02 8.88 -8.11
C SER A 139 -4.85 9.70 -7.13
N GLY A 140 -5.10 10.98 -7.40
CA GLY A 140 -5.72 11.89 -6.43
C GLY A 140 -7.11 11.46 -5.99
N GLY A 141 -8.00 11.13 -6.94
CA GLY A 141 -9.35 10.66 -6.59
C GLY A 141 -9.34 9.43 -5.66
N SER A 142 -8.36 8.54 -5.83
CA SER A 142 -8.12 7.41 -4.92
C SER A 142 -7.55 7.86 -3.57
N LYS A 143 -6.57 8.77 -3.54
CA LYS A 143 -5.91 9.22 -2.30
C LYS A 143 -6.82 10.06 -1.42
N MET A 144 -7.65 10.89 -2.02
CA MET A 144 -8.72 11.61 -1.33
C MET A 144 -9.71 10.64 -0.67
N LYS A 145 -10.22 9.65 -1.41
CA LYS A 145 -11.15 8.64 -0.88
C LYS A 145 -10.56 7.79 0.24
N LEU A 146 -9.28 7.41 0.10
CA LEU A 146 -8.52 6.70 1.12
C LEU A 146 -8.44 7.51 2.42
N THR A 147 -7.98 8.75 2.31
CA THR A 147 -7.89 9.70 3.44
C THR A 147 -9.25 9.88 4.11
N ALA A 148 -10.32 9.95 3.30
CA ALA A 148 -11.68 10.05 3.79
C ALA A 148 -12.08 8.83 4.66
N GLY A 149 -11.87 7.61 4.15
CA GLY A 149 -12.13 6.38 4.92
C GLY A 149 -11.34 6.35 6.24
N PHE A 150 -10.05 6.68 6.18
CA PHE A 150 -9.20 6.72 7.39
C PHE A 150 -9.69 7.73 8.42
N CYS A 151 -10.12 8.93 8.02
CA CYS A 151 -10.67 9.92 8.95
C CYS A 151 -11.93 9.41 9.68
N LEU A 152 -12.78 8.63 9.01
CA LEU A 152 -14.04 8.13 9.58
C LEU A 152 -13.84 6.95 10.55
N SER A 153 -12.77 6.18 10.37
CA SER A 153 -12.50 4.95 11.13
C SER A 153 -11.54 5.14 12.31
N MET A 154 -11.13 6.35 12.64
CA MET A 154 -10.26 6.59 13.80
C MET A 154 -11.01 6.56 15.13
N TYR A 155 -12.25 7.07 15.17
CA TYR A 155 -13.02 7.19 16.41
C TYR A 155 -14.51 6.96 16.17
N ARG A 156 -15.15 6.28 17.12
CA ARG A 156 -16.59 6.06 17.18
C ARG A 156 -17.29 7.40 17.26
N CYS A 157 -18.23 7.62 16.35
CA CYS A 157 -19.08 8.80 16.39
C CYS A 157 -20.42 8.49 15.70
N PRO A 158 -21.57 8.80 16.33
CA PRO A 158 -22.88 8.46 15.78
C PRO A 158 -23.26 9.29 14.54
N ASN A 159 -22.72 10.51 14.40
CA ASN A 159 -23.05 11.39 13.29
C ASN A 159 -21.78 11.76 12.53
N GLN A 160 -21.67 11.34 11.27
CA GLN A 160 -20.50 11.61 10.45
C GLN A 160 -20.89 12.25 9.12
N ARG A 161 -20.15 13.29 8.71
CA ARG A 161 -20.26 13.90 7.38
C ARG A 161 -18.87 13.99 6.76
N ILE A 162 -18.75 13.54 5.52
CA ILE A 162 -17.53 13.72 4.73
C ILE A 162 -17.81 14.42 3.40
N ARG A 163 -16.91 15.32 3.02
CA ARG A 163 -16.80 15.84 1.65
C ARG A 163 -15.33 15.83 1.25
N GLY A 164 -15.04 15.46 0.02
CA GLY A 164 -13.69 15.48 -0.50
C GLY A 164 -13.69 15.88 -1.96
N LYS A 165 -12.70 16.67 -2.34
CA LYS A 165 -12.43 17.00 -3.74
C LYS A 165 -10.95 16.88 -4.02
N THR A 166 -10.63 16.32 -5.17
CA THR A 166 -9.29 16.36 -5.75
C THR A 166 -9.24 17.52 -6.74
N VAL A 167 -8.19 18.34 -6.67
CA VAL A 167 -8.01 19.52 -7.51
C VAL A 167 -6.76 19.37 -8.37
N TYR A 168 -6.86 19.81 -9.62
CA TYR A 168 -5.71 19.93 -10.51
C TYR A 168 -4.95 21.22 -10.20
N THR A 169 -3.63 21.13 -10.19
CA THR A 169 -2.73 22.28 -10.05
C THR A 169 -1.65 22.24 -11.12
N ASN A 170 -1.01 23.38 -11.40
CA ASN A 170 0.12 23.45 -12.33
C ASN A 170 1.43 22.94 -11.69
N THR A 171 1.36 21.84 -10.96
CA THR A 171 2.52 21.17 -10.37
C THR A 171 2.68 19.77 -10.97
N PRO A 172 3.87 19.15 -10.89
CA PRO A 172 4.05 17.81 -11.46
C PRO A 172 3.10 16.79 -10.83
N SER A 173 2.75 15.77 -11.62
CA SER A 173 1.92 14.65 -11.18
C SER A 173 2.41 14.04 -9.87
N LEU A 174 1.46 13.63 -9.04
CA LEU A 174 1.72 12.98 -7.76
C LEU A 174 1.39 11.49 -7.81
N CYS A 175 2.07 10.72 -6.98
CA CYS A 175 1.98 9.27 -6.98
C CYS A 175 1.47 8.74 -5.64
N ALA A 176 1.30 7.42 -5.54
CA ALA A 176 1.18 6.82 -4.24
C ALA A 176 2.49 6.99 -3.45
N MET A 177 2.35 7.17 -2.13
CA MET A 177 3.46 7.07 -1.19
C MET A 177 3.00 6.23 0.01
N ARG A 178 3.91 5.47 0.63
CA ARG A 178 3.61 4.57 1.77
C ARG A 178 2.57 5.14 2.75
N GLY A 179 1.54 4.35 3.03
CA GLY A 179 0.36 4.76 3.81
C GLY A 179 -0.79 5.37 2.98
N ALA A 180 -0.51 6.01 1.83
CA ALA A 180 -1.50 6.44 0.84
C ALA A 180 -2.73 7.18 1.43
N GLY A 181 -2.55 8.39 1.96
CA GLY A 181 -3.61 9.17 2.60
C GLY A 181 -3.72 8.93 4.10
N ASN A 182 -3.33 7.74 4.56
CA ASN A 182 -3.36 7.36 5.98
C ASN A 182 -2.53 8.30 6.88
N PRO A 183 -1.26 8.65 6.56
CA PRO A 183 -0.51 9.59 7.39
C PRO A 183 -1.14 10.98 7.45
N GLN A 184 -1.73 11.45 6.34
CA GLN A 184 -2.40 12.74 6.29
C GLN A 184 -3.64 12.75 7.19
N ALA A 185 -4.48 11.71 7.10
CA ALA A 185 -5.66 11.54 7.92
C ALA A 185 -5.32 11.41 9.41
N HIS A 186 -4.43 10.48 9.77
CA HIS A 186 -4.09 10.23 11.17
C HIS A 186 -3.48 11.44 11.83
N TRP A 187 -2.53 12.13 11.17
CA TRP A 187 -1.93 13.32 11.76
C TRP A 187 -2.99 14.39 12.06
N ALA A 188 -3.91 14.65 11.11
CA ALA A 188 -4.96 15.64 11.30
C ALA A 188 -5.95 15.25 12.42
N VAL A 189 -6.40 13.99 12.43
CA VAL A 189 -7.37 13.49 13.42
C VAL A 189 -6.75 13.41 14.81
N GLU A 190 -5.55 12.85 14.95
CA GLU A 190 -4.87 12.73 16.25
C GLU A 190 -4.55 14.09 16.85
N SER A 191 -4.08 15.03 16.02
CA SER A 191 -3.87 16.42 16.45
C SER A 191 -5.19 17.08 16.89
N GLN A 192 -6.30 16.77 16.23
CA GLN A 192 -7.63 17.24 16.63
C GLN A 192 -8.05 16.65 17.99
N ILE A 193 -7.71 15.39 18.27
CA ILE A 193 -8.02 14.73 19.55
C ILE A 193 -7.20 15.32 20.70
N ASP A 194 -5.91 15.58 20.51
CA ASP A 194 -5.09 16.22 21.56
C ASP A 194 -5.62 17.62 21.91
N ILE A 195 -5.99 18.42 20.91
CA ILE A 195 -6.60 19.74 21.14
C ILE A 195 -7.93 19.63 21.90
N ILE A 196 -8.72 18.58 21.66
CA ILE A 196 -9.97 18.34 22.39
C ILE A 196 -9.66 17.94 23.84
N ALA A 197 -8.72 17.03 24.05
CA ALA A 197 -8.32 16.56 25.37
C ALA A 197 -7.84 17.73 26.25
N GLU A 198 -6.98 18.59 25.72
CA GLU A 198 -6.48 19.79 26.41
C GLU A 198 -7.63 20.72 26.81
N LYS A 199 -8.56 21.00 25.89
CA LYS A 199 -9.72 21.87 26.17
C LYS A 199 -10.68 21.30 27.21
N LEU A 200 -10.77 19.98 27.32
CA LEU A 200 -11.61 19.31 28.32
C LEU A 200 -10.87 19.05 29.64
N GLY A 201 -9.56 19.29 29.71
CA GLY A 201 -8.73 18.89 30.84
C GLY A 201 -8.69 17.37 31.03
N MET A 202 -8.92 16.60 29.96
CA MET A 202 -8.91 15.14 29.99
C MET A 202 -7.54 14.60 29.60
N ASP A 203 -7.20 13.44 30.13
CA ASP A 203 -6.05 12.69 29.65
C ASP A 203 -6.25 12.30 28.16
N PRO A 204 -5.35 12.68 27.24
CA PRO A 204 -5.47 12.40 25.82
C PRO A 204 -5.48 10.91 25.50
N LEU A 205 -4.83 10.06 26.28
CA LEU A 205 -4.86 8.61 26.10
C LEU A 205 -6.24 8.06 26.49
N GLU A 206 -6.78 8.46 27.64
CA GLU A 206 -8.10 8.04 28.09
C GLU A 206 -9.22 8.55 27.16
N LEU A 207 -9.08 9.76 26.61
CA LEU A 207 -10.03 10.28 25.60
C LEU A 207 -10.04 9.40 24.35
N ARG A 208 -8.86 8.92 23.91
CA ARG A 208 -8.74 8.02 22.76
C ARG A 208 -9.39 6.68 23.04
N LEU A 209 -9.09 6.07 24.19
CA LEU A 209 -9.67 4.77 24.58
C LEU A 209 -11.18 4.86 24.76
N LYS A 210 -11.71 5.95 25.33
CA LYS A 210 -13.16 6.16 25.45
C LYS A 210 -13.89 6.18 24.10
N ASN A 211 -13.25 6.71 23.06
CA ASN A 211 -13.87 6.94 21.76
C ASN A 211 -13.35 6.05 20.63
N HIS A 212 -12.40 5.14 20.85
CA HIS A 212 -11.88 4.30 19.77
C HIS A 212 -12.99 3.44 19.16
N ILE A 213 -12.84 3.10 17.88
CA ILE A 213 -13.67 2.06 17.28
C ILE A 213 -13.13 0.68 17.66
N GLY A 214 -14.03 -0.25 17.97
CA GLY A 214 -13.75 -1.63 18.34
C GLY A 214 -14.69 -2.62 17.65
N GLU A 215 -14.77 -3.81 18.22
CA GLU A 215 -15.51 -4.94 17.65
C GLU A 215 -17.00 -4.63 17.41
N GLY A 216 -17.54 -5.19 16.34
CA GLY A 216 -18.93 -4.99 15.89
C GLY A 216 -19.21 -3.62 15.28
N GLN A 217 -18.21 -2.74 15.20
CA GLN A 217 -18.37 -1.42 14.58
C GLN A 217 -17.94 -1.43 13.11
N THR A 218 -18.59 -0.59 12.33
CA THR A 218 -18.26 -0.35 10.93
C THR A 218 -16.89 0.31 10.80
N PHE A 219 -16.08 -0.25 9.92
CA PHE A 219 -14.77 0.24 9.53
C PHE A 219 -14.75 0.54 8.04
N TYR A 220 -14.40 1.78 7.71
CA TYR A 220 -14.03 2.20 6.36
C TYR A 220 -12.53 1.98 6.17
N GLY A 221 -12.18 1.03 5.30
CA GLY A 221 -10.81 0.68 4.99
C GLY A 221 -10.22 1.56 3.91
N GLN A 222 -9.85 0.95 2.77
CA GLN A 222 -9.18 1.64 1.68
C GLN A 222 -10.06 2.60 0.85
N SER A 223 -11.17 3.06 1.42
CA SER A 223 -12.00 4.21 1.01
C SER A 223 -13.37 4.08 1.69
N THR A 224 -14.26 5.05 1.42
CA THR A 224 -15.70 4.90 1.69
C THR A 224 -16.36 3.76 0.91
N ASP A 225 -15.68 3.21 -0.11
CA ASP A 225 -16.17 2.09 -0.93
C ASP A 225 -15.70 0.72 -0.38
N VAL A 226 -14.89 0.70 0.69
CA VAL A 226 -14.36 -0.52 1.34
C VAL A 226 -14.87 -0.51 2.77
N VAL A 227 -15.98 -1.20 3.01
CA VAL A 227 -16.65 -1.26 4.31
C VAL A 227 -16.54 -2.67 4.86
N CYS A 228 -16.17 -2.82 6.13
CA CYS A 228 -16.19 -4.08 6.83
C CYS A 228 -16.55 -3.88 8.30
N ASP A 229 -16.92 -4.96 8.98
CA ASP A 229 -17.09 -4.95 10.42
C ASP A 229 -15.78 -5.36 11.09
N ILE A 230 -15.48 -4.73 12.23
CA ILE A 230 -14.34 -5.12 13.06
C ILE A 230 -14.72 -6.40 13.80
N ILE A 231 -14.02 -7.49 13.49
CA ILE A 231 -14.24 -8.80 14.12
C ILE A 231 -13.26 -9.08 15.27
N SER A 232 -12.18 -8.31 15.38
CA SER A 232 -11.22 -8.35 16.49
C SER A 232 -10.55 -7.00 16.66
N CYS A 233 -10.27 -6.59 17.90
CA CYS A 233 -9.63 -5.29 18.16
C CYS A 233 -8.60 -5.33 19.31
N GLY A 234 -7.31 -5.33 18.96
CA GLY A 234 -6.21 -5.20 19.93
C GLY A 234 -5.86 -3.75 20.31
N THR A 235 -6.72 -2.76 20.01
CA THR A 235 -6.37 -1.33 20.16
C THR A 235 -6.09 -0.97 21.61
N GLU A 236 -6.95 -1.37 22.55
CA GLU A 236 -6.77 -1.00 23.96
C GLU A 236 -5.47 -1.60 24.50
N GLU A 237 -5.22 -2.87 24.22
CA GLU A 237 -4.01 -3.57 24.65
C GLU A 237 -2.73 -2.88 24.12
N VAL A 238 -2.65 -2.62 22.81
CA VAL A 238 -1.44 -2.04 22.21
C VAL A 238 -1.20 -0.62 22.69
N VAL A 239 -2.27 0.16 22.88
CA VAL A 239 -2.18 1.54 23.34
C VAL A 239 -1.77 1.61 24.81
N ARG A 240 -2.31 0.74 25.68
CA ARG A 240 -1.90 0.68 27.10
C ARG A 240 -0.46 0.20 27.26
N LYS A 241 -0.07 -0.87 26.56
CA LYS A 241 1.33 -1.36 26.56
C LYS A 241 2.30 -0.32 26.02
N GLY A 242 1.94 0.37 24.94
CA GLY A 242 2.73 1.47 24.39
C GLY A 242 2.88 2.63 25.38
N ALA A 243 1.80 3.00 26.06
CA ALA A 243 1.82 4.04 27.10
C ALA A 243 2.73 3.67 28.27
N GLU A 244 2.65 2.43 28.76
CA GLU A 244 3.52 1.92 29.82
C GLU A 244 5.00 1.96 29.39
N ALA A 245 5.30 1.46 28.19
CA ALA A 245 6.67 1.35 27.67
C ALA A 245 7.38 2.72 27.50
N ILE A 246 6.62 3.79 27.26
CA ILE A 246 7.16 5.15 27.13
C ILE A 246 7.07 5.97 28.43
N GLY A 247 6.61 5.37 29.54
CA GLY A 247 6.44 6.07 30.81
C GLY A 247 5.33 7.12 30.78
N TRP A 248 4.19 6.84 30.15
CA TRP A 248 3.09 7.81 30.00
C TRP A 248 2.55 8.36 31.33
N SER A 249 2.62 7.60 32.41
CA SER A 249 2.22 8.07 33.75
C SER A 249 2.99 9.30 34.21
N THR A 250 4.22 9.49 33.73
CA THR A 250 5.06 10.65 34.02
C THR A 250 5.11 11.64 32.85
N ARG A 251 4.14 11.60 31.92
CA ARG A 251 4.14 12.47 30.72
C ARG A 251 3.94 13.95 30.98
N ASN A 252 3.71 14.38 32.22
CA ASN A 252 3.73 15.82 32.58
C ASN A 252 4.99 16.17 33.39
N ASP A 253 5.80 15.18 33.74
CA ASP A 253 7.09 15.35 34.40
C ASP A 253 8.16 15.61 33.33
N HIS A 254 8.25 16.88 32.95
CA HIS A 254 9.12 17.36 31.88
C HIS A 254 10.06 18.47 32.36
N GLU A 255 10.34 18.50 33.67
CA GLU A 255 11.25 19.48 34.23
C GLU A 255 12.61 19.36 33.56
N THR A 256 13.09 20.50 33.09
CA THR A 256 14.46 20.65 32.62
C THR A 256 15.01 21.89 33.30
N GLU A 257 16.26 21.83 33.72
CA GLU A 257 16.97 22.99 34.27
C GLU A 257 17.22 24.09 33.21
N SER A 258 16.94 23.79 31.94
CA SER A 258 17.10 24.73 30.84
C SER A 258 15.87 25.57 30.61
N LEU A 259 16.07 26.89 30.54
CA LEU A 259 15.06 27.83 30.08
C LEU A 259 14.66 27.58 28.60
N TYR A 260 15.55 26.99 27.81
CA TYR A 260 15.41 26.89 26.34
C TYR A 260 15.10 25.48 25.83
N ILE A 261 15.34 24.45 26.64
CA ILE A 261 15.06 23.06 26.26
C ILE A 261 13.82 22.60 27.02
N LYS A 262 12.78 22.21 26.30
CA LYS A 262 11.58 21.58 26.87
C LYS A 262 11.48 20.14 26.37
N ARG A 263 10.88 19.28 27.20
CA ARG A 263 10.64 17.87 26.88
C ARG A 263 9.15 17.61 26.81
N GLY A 264 8.77 16.61 26.02
CA GLY A 264 7.39 16.24 25.74
C GLY A 264 7.30 14.76 25.41
N ILE A 265 6.31 14.07 25.97
CA ILE A 265 5.92 12.71 25.55
C ILE A 265 4.55 12.80 24.90
N GLY A 266 4.47 12.33 23.65
CA GLY A 266 3.24 12.28 22.87
C GLY A 266 2.96 10.87 22.39
N MET A 267 1.68 10.54 22.25
CA MET A 267 1.24 9.26 21.72
C MET A 267 0.06 9.50 20.77
N ALA A 268 0.03 8.71 19.70
CA ALA A 268 -1.05 8.71 18.74
C ALA A 268 -1.50 7.27 18.46
N ARG A 269 -2.76 7.11 18.07
CA ARG A 269 -3.28 5.87 17.52
C ARG A 269 -3.19 5.92 15.99
N GLY A 270 -2.92 4.77 15.38
CA GLY A 270 -3.13 4.59 13.94
C GLY A 270 -3.49 3.14 13.64
N PHE A 271 -4.15 2.93 12.51
CA PHE A 271 -4.39 1.60 11.96
C PHE A 271 -4.05 1.60 10.47
N HIS A 272 -3.77 0.45 9.89
CA HIS A 272 -3.59 0.33 8.45
C HIS A 272 -4.22 -0.96 7.95
N THR A 273 -4.79 -0.89 6.74
CA THR A 273 -5.38 -2.05 6.07
C THR A 273 -4.31 -2.82 5.30
N SER A 274 -4.42 -4.15 5.27
CA SER A 274 -3.64 -5.04 4.40
C SER A 274 -4.53 -5.57 3.29
N GLY A 275 -4.36 -5.06 2.08
CA GLY A 275 -5.27 -5.30 0.94
C GLY A 275 -6.29 -4.19 0.73
N ALA A 276 -6.99 -4.27 -0.39
CA ALA A 276 -8.12 -3.43 -0.77
C ALA A 276 -9.44 -4.23 -0.90
N GLY A 277 -9.40 -5.54 -0.61
CA GLY A 277 -10.59 -6.39 -0.51
C GLY A 277 -11.51 -5.99 0.65
N SER A 278 -12.79 -6.35 0.51
CA SER A 278 -13.83 -6.18 1.54
C SER A 278 -14.83 -7.33 1.44
N SER A 279 -15.52 -7.63 2.55
CA SER A 279 -16.67 -8.55 2.59
C SER A 279 -17.82 -8.10 1.68
N THR A 280 -17.85 -6.83 1.29
CA THR A 280 -18.75 -6.27 0.28
C THR A 280 -17.91 -5.77 -0.90
N PRO A 281 -17.63 -6.63 -1.90
CA PRO A 281 -16.74 -6.28 -3.00
C PRO A 281 -17.24 -5.04 -3.78
N SER A 282 -16.35 -4.06 -3.94
CA SER A 282 -16.63 -2.88 -4.76
C SER A 282 -16.34 -3.18 -6.23
N LYS A 283 -17.27 -2.85 -7.12
CA LYS A 283 -17.07 -2.96 -8.58
C LYS A 283 -15.93 -2.08 -9.13
N TYR A 284 -15.43 -1.14 -8.32
CA TYR A 284 -14.37 -0.22 -8.69
C TYR A 284 -12.99 -0.62 -8.12
N ILE A 285 -12.94 -1.62 -7.25
CA ILE A 285 -11.72 -2.03 -6.55
C ILE A 285 -11.43 -3.49 -6.88
N MET A 286 -10.30 -3.72 -7.53
CA MET A 286 -9.79 -5.04 -7.85
C MET A 286 -8.69 -5.39 -6.86
N ASP A 287 -8.87 -6.47 -6.10
CA ASP A 287 -7.85 -7.05 -5.23
C ASP A 287 -7.73 -8.55 -5.51
N TYR A 288 -6.92 -8.89 -6.50
CA TYR A 288 -6.72 -10.26 -7.00
C TYR A 288 -5.25 -10.62 -6.97
N ALA A 289 -4.92 -11.84 -6.58
CA ALA A 289 -3.58 -12.40 -6.69
C ALA A 289 -3.66 -13.83 -7.24
N GLY A 290 -2.61 -14.25 -7.94
CA GLY A 290 -2.50 -15.61 -8.48
C GLY A 290 -1.12 -16.19 -8.24
N ALA A 291 -1.06 -17.50 -8.03
CA ALA A 291 0.18 -18.26 -7.87
C ALA A 291 0.06 -19.58 -8.61
N ILE A 292 1.14 -20.01 -9.26
CA ILE A 292 1.30 -21.36 -9.80
C ILE A 292 2.54 -21.94 -9.13
N ILE A 293 2.42 -23.15 -8.57
CA ILE A 293 3.56 -23.89 -8.02
C ILE A 293 3.74 -25.14 -8.86
N LYS A 294 4.96 -25.31 -9.37
CA LYS A 294 5.40 -26.50 -10.10
C LYS A 294 6.35 -27.29 -9.22
N MET A 295 6.11 -28.59 -9.06
CA MET A 295 7.09 -29.51 -8.47
C MET A 295 8.01 -30.03 -9.58
N ASN A 296 9.32 -30.01 -9.35
CA ASN A 296 10.30 -30.67 -10.21
C ASN A 296 10.56 -32.10 -9.71
N GLU A 297 11.14 -32.91 -10.59
CA GLU A 297 11.47 -34.32 -10.35
C GLU A 297 12.55 -34.53 -9.27
N ASP A 298 13.34 -33.48 -8.99
CA ASP A 298 14.40 -33.48 -7.98
C ASP A 298 13.92 -33.11 -6.57
N GLY A 299 12.62 -32.87 -6.39
CA GLY A 299 12.05 -32.48 -5.09
C GLY A 299 11.93 -30.96 -4.89
N THR A 300 12.38 -30.14 -5.84
CA THR A 300 12.31 -28.68 -5.72
C THR A 300 10.97 -28.11 -6.18
N ALA A 301 10.50 -27.02 -5.55
CA ALA A 301 9.24 -26.35 -5.87
C ALA A 301 9.49 -24.97 -6.51
N VAL A 302 8.95 -24.73 -7.70
CA VAL A 302 9.08 -23.46 -8.44
C VAL A 302 7.81 -22.64 -8.31
N LEU A 303 7.90 -21.41 -7.81
CA LEU A 303 6.77 -20.47 -7.74
C LEU A 303 6.76 -19.50 -8.93
N LEU A 304 5.67 -19.49 -9.70
CA LEU A 304 5.38 -18.46 -10.69
C LEU A 304 4.33 -17.49 -10.12
N ASN A 305 4.75 -16.25 -9.88
CA ASN A 305 3.91 -15.17 -9.37
C ASN A 305 4.41 -13.80 -9.87
N ALA A 306 3.51 -12.83 -10.02
CA ALA A 306 3.80 -11.51 -10.57
C ALA A 306 4.02 -10.40 -9.51
N SER A 307 3.93 -10.72 -8.23
CA SER A 307 4.06 -9.74 -7.14
C SER A 307 5.47 -9.15 -7.11
N ALA A 308 5.53 -7.82 -7.11
CA ALA A 308 6.75 -7.08 -6.91
C ALA A 308 7.32 -7.27 -5.49
N ASP A 309 8.64 -7.29 -5.37
CA ASP A 309 9.32 -7.17 -4.08
C ASP A 309 10.24 -5.95 -4.11
N ALA A 310 9.88 -4.95 -3.31
CA ALA A 310 10.62 -3.70 -3.19
C ALA A 310 11.48 -3.64 -1.93
N GLY A 311 11.94 -4.81 -1.46
CA GLY A 311 12.65 -4.98 -0.19
C GLY A 311 11.70 -5.21 0.99
N GLY A 312 10.45 -5.59 0.72
CA GLY A 312 9.45 -5.90 1.74
C GLY A 312 9.54 -7.35 2.26
N GLY A 313 10.35 -8.19 1.61
CA GLY A 313 10.50 -9.60 1.96
C GLY A 313 9.31 -10.45 1.53
N ASN A 314 8.60 -10.04 0.47
CA ASN A 314 7.49 -10.82 -0.09
C ASN A 314 8.00 -12.17 -0.59
N ARG A 315 9.11 -12.18 -1.34
CA ARG A 315 9.66 -13.41 -1.93
C ARG A 315 10.11 -14.40 -0.86
N SER A 316 10.86 -13.92 0.13
CA SER A 316 11.28 -14.75 1.27
C SER A 316 10.08 -15.27 2.05
N GLY A 317 9.05 -14.44 2.26
CA GLY A 317 7.79 -14.88 2.86
C GLY A 317 7.11 -15.99 2.06
N TYR A 318 7.05 -15.88 0.74
CA TYR A 318 6.46 -16.91 -0.11
C TYR A 318 7.26 -18.22 -0.07
N ALA A 319 8.59 -18.16 -0.11
CA ALA A 319 9.42 -19.35 0.04
C ALA A 319 9.16 -20.07 1.36
N ALA A 320 9.10 -19.34 2.48
CA ALA A 320 8.79 -19.91 3.78
C ALA A 320 7.39 -20.55 3.82
N MET A 321 6.37 -19.87 3.28
CA MET A 321 5.00 -20.39 3.21
C MET A 321 4.91 -21.70 2.39
N ILE A 322 5.62 -21.78 1.26
CA ILE A 322 5.64 -22.97 0.41
C ILE A 322 6.38 -24.11 1.12
N ALA A 323 7.55 -23.82 1.69
CA ALA A 323 8.36 -24.81 2.39
C ALA A 323 7.60 -25.42 3.58
N GLU A 324 6.95 -24.58 4.39
CA GLU A 324 6.14 -25.02 5.52
C GLU A 324 4.95 -25.88 5.06
N GLU A 325 4.21 -25.45 4.04
CA GLU A 325 3.04 -26.19 3.57
C GLU A 325 3.42 -27.52 2.92
N LEU A 326 4.48 -27.56 2.10
CA LEU A 326 4.92 -28.77 1.40
C LEU A 326 5.79 -29.70 2.25
N GLY A 327 6.38 -29.21 3.34
CA GLY A 327 7.31 -29.97 4.19
C GLY A 327 8.68 -30.19 3.55
N ILE A 328 9.17 -29.21 2.77
CA ILE A 328 10.49 -29.25 2.08
C ILE A 328 11.45 -28.20 2.66
N GLY A 329 12.73 -28.23 2.28
CA GLY A 329 13.69 -27.21 2.66
C GLY A 329 13.33 -25.83 2.10
N TYR A 330 13.71 -24.76 2.81
CA TYR A 330 13.50 -23.39 2.34
C TYR A 330 14.27 -23.13 1.03
N GLU A 331 15.48 -23.67 0.96
CA GLU A 331 16.39 -23.67 -0.19
C GLU A 331 15.89 -24.48 -1.38
N ASP A 332 14.95 -25.41 -1.17
CA ASP A 332 14.31 -26.20 -2.23
C ASP A 332 13.18 -25.45 -2.92
N VAL A 333 12.85 -24.24 -2.46
CA VAL A 333 11.86 -23.35 -3.09
C VAL A 333 12.55 -22.37 -4.04
N ILE A 334 12.33 -22.58 -5.34
CA ILE A 334 12.89 -21.77 -6.41
C ILE A 334 11.91 -20.65 -6.77
N LEU A 335 12.39 -19.41 -6.69
CA LEU A 335 11.63 -18.23 -7.06
C LEU A 335 12.26 -17.61 -8.32
N PRO A 336 11.81 -17.93 -9.54
CA PRO A 336 12.26 -17.26 -10.75
C PRO A 336 11.72 -15.83 -10.84
N ASN A 337 12.36 -15.01 -11.65
CA ASN A 337 11.80 -13.72 -12.05
C ASN A 337 10.74 -13.98 -13.11
N GLY A 338 9.47 -13.83 -12.73
CA GLY A 338 8.34 -14.01 -13.65
C GLY A 338 8.20 -12.86 -14.64
N ASP A 339 7.39 -13.08 -15.66
CA ASP A 339 7.00 -12.06 -16.63
C ASP A 339 5.50 -12.12 -16.90
N THR A 340 5.00 -11.18 -17.70
CA THR A 340 3.56 -11.12 -18.00
C THR A 340 3.05 -12.20 -18.93
N ASP A 341 3.93 -12.94 -19.61
CA ASP A 341 3.55 -14.05 -20.51
C ASP A 341 3.43 -15.38 -19.75
N THR A 342 4.15 -15.54 -18.63
CA THR A 342 4.23 -16.79 -17.85
C THR A 342 3.48 -16.77 -16.53
N THR A 343 3.19 -15.58 -15.99
CA THR A 343 2.51 -15.43 -14.70
C THR A 343 1.02 -15.14 -14.85
N LEU A 344 0.25 -15.52 -13.82
CA LEU A 344 -1.14 -15.09 -13.71
C LEU A 344 -1.23 -13.57 -13.53
N PHE A 345 -2.35 -12.99 -13.97
CA PHE A 345 -2.63 -11.58 -13.72
C PHE A 345 -2.58 -11.28 -12.21
N ASP A 346 -1.90 -10.18 -11.86
CA ASP A 346 -1.85 -9.67 -10.49
C ASP A 346 -2.02 -8.15 -10.54
N VAL A 347 -2.71 -7.62 -9.53
CA VAL A 347 -2.79 -6.16 -9.33
C VAL A 347 -1.46 -5.68 -8.71
N PRO A 348 -1.17 -4.36 -8.67
CA PRO A 348 0.11 -3.90 -8.15
C PRO A 348 0.39 -4.39 -6.73
N THR A 349 1.66 -4.54 -6.38
CA THR A 349 2.05 -4.73 -4.97
C THR A 349 1.86 -3.40 -4.23
N HIS A 350 0.65 -3.19 -3.72
CA HIS A 350 0.20 -2.00 -3.00
C HIS A 350 -0.51 -2.37 -1.70
N ALA A 351 -1.09 -1.41 -0.98
CA ALA A 351 -2.01 -1.68 0.13
C ALA A 351 -1.45 -2.58 1.26
N SER A 352 -0.13 -2.73 1.39
CA SER A 352 0.47 -3.73 2.29
C SER A 352 -0.02 -5.17 2.04
N ARG A 353 -0.49 -5.46 0.82
CA ARG A 353 -1.11 -6.75 0.45
C ARG A 353 -0.10 -7.85 0.11
N GLY A 354 1.18 -7.53 -0.05
CA GLY A 354 2.18 -8.44 -0.61
C GLY A 354 2.17 -9.81 0.05
N ASN A 355 2.45 -9.89 1.35
CA ASN A 355 2.35 -11.17 2.08
C ASN A 355 0.91 -11.57 2.42
N TYR A 356 0.03 -10.61 2.70
CA TYR A 356 -1.34 -10.94 3.09
C TYR A 356 -2.19 -11.47 1.92
N GLY A 357 -2.43 -10.67 0.89
CA GLY A 357 -3.24 -11.06 -0.26
C GLY A 357 -2.55 -12.08 -1.15
N THR A 358 -1.33 -11.78 -1.62
CA THR A 358 -0.63 -12.71 -2.52
C THR A 358 -0.13 -13.96 -1.78
N GLY A 359 0.31 -13.84 -0.53
CA GLY A 359 0.72 -15.01 0.26
C GLY A 359 -0.41 -15.99 0.49
N LEU A 360 -1.66 -15.54 0.67
CA LEU A 360 -2.81 -16.45 0.72
C LEU A 360 -2.99 -17.26 -0.58
N ALA A 361 -2.80 -16.63 -1.74
CA ALA A 361 -2.84 -17.34 -3.03
C ALA A 361 -1.70 -18.37 -3.15
N VAL A 362 -0.50 -18.03 -2.65
CA VAL A 362 0.65 -18.94 -2.60
C VAL A 362 0.36 -20.15 -1.71
N VAL A 363 -0.11 -19.93 -0.48
CA VAL A 363 -0.48 -21.01 0.45
C VAL A 363 -1.57 -21.90 -0.15
N GLN A 364 -2.58 -21.31 -0.79
CA GLN A 364 -3.65 -22.08 -1.43
C GLN A 364 -3.13 -22.96 -2.59
N ALA A 365 -2.20 -22.44 -3.39
CA ALA A 365 -1.55 -23.22 -4.44
C ALA A 365 -0.70 -24.36 -3.85
N ALA A 366 0.02 -24.11 -2.75
CA ALA A 366 0.84 -25.12 -2.08
C ALA A 366 -0.02 -26.25 -1.48
N LYS A 367 -1.14 -25.90 -0.83
CA LYS A 367 -2.13 -26.88 -0.35
C LYS A 367 -2.67 -27.76 -1.47
N ASN A 368 -3.04 -27.15 -2.61
CA ASN A 368 -3.53 -27.92 -3.75
C ASN A 368 -2.47 -28.89 -4.32
N LEU A 369 -1.21 -28.47 -4.35
CA LEU A 369 -0.11 -29.33 -4.77
C LEU A 369 0.11 -30.48 -3.77
N LYS A 370 0.14 -30.18 -2.47
CA LYS A 370 0.27 -31.17 -1.39
C LYS A 370 -0.79 -32.26 -1.46
N GLU A 371 -2.05 -31.88 -1.67
CA GLU A 371 -3.15 -32.84 -1.82
C GLU A 371 -2.90 -33.82 -2.97
N LYS A 372 -2.41 -33.33 -4.12
CA LYS A 372 -2.07 -34.18 -5.28
C LYS A 372 -0.89 -35.09 -4.98
N LEU A 373 0.14 -34.59 -4.29
CA LEU A 373 1.32 -35.36 -3.91
C LEU A 373 0.96 -36.47 -2.91
N ILE A 374 0.15 -36.18 -1.90
CA ILE A 374 -0.31 -37.19 -0.91
C ILE A 374 -1.12 -38.27 -1.61
N LYS A 375 -2.04 -37.90 -2.51
CA LYS A 375 -2.83 -38.88 -3.26
C LYS A 375 -1.93 -39.80 -4.10
N TRP A 376 -0.96 -39.23 -4.82
CA TRP A 376 -0.04 -40.01 -5.64
C TRP A 376 0.89 -40.90 -4.78
N ALA A 377 1.34 -40.41 -3.63
CA ALA A 377 2.15 -41.18 -2.69
C ALA A 377 1.36 -42.38 -2.11
N ALA A 378 0.07 -42.20 -1.81
CA ALA A 378 -0.78 -43.31 -1.37
C ALA A 378 -0.83 -44.44 -2.42
N ASP A 379 -1.01 -44.10 -3.70
CA ASP A 379 -1.03 -45.09 -4.79
C ASP A 379 0.31 -45.85 -4.98
N ILE A 380 1.43 -45.31 -4.49
CA ILE A 380 2.77 -45.93 -4.57
C ILE A 380 3.08 -46.77 -3.31
N LEU A 381 2.55 -46.35 -2.16
CA LEU A 381 2.84 -46.94 -0.86
C LEU A 381 1.86 -48.06 -0.46
N ASP A 382 0.69 -48.12 -1.08
CA ASP A 382 -0.19 -49.30 -1.10
C ASP A 382 0.37 -50.39 -2.03
#